data_AF-A0A377FJK6-F1
#
_entry.id   AF-A0A377FJK6-F1
#
_cell.length_a   1.000
_cell.length_b   1.000
_cell.length_c   1.000
_cell.angle_alpha   90.00
_cell.angle_beta   90.00
_cell.angle_gamma   90.00
#
_symmetry.space_group_name_H-M   'P 1'
#
loop_
_entity.id
_entity.type
_entity.pdbx_description
1 polymer ?
#
loop_
_entity_poly.entity_id
_entity_poly.type
_entity_poly.pdbx_seq_one_letter_code
_entity_poly.pdbx_strand_id
1 'polypeptide(L)'
;MFGRKKYLFARKTRIQYIRDIVIGVIILFLAFLVFLFIYFNFFGTASRVKLKDSLNAEINSKAMASDYIENIDGGKLKKDVQIDTSKLGKKKCKLVLIIKGEEKNYDFEVKVVDTKAPTINMESEVNVLIGNTSKIEDMAKVSDNSGKFKTQLKGSYDAQKPGSYNLTLIATDDSGNKTEKKIKVNVIDMNQTEGDMSFVTGKGFKLTRVDGLTSIDGILIVNNSFSLPEGYGIGAIQKDAYDEFKKLLADARADGVHFSLLSGYRSYRVQKEIYDDYVSKHGKEAADKAVARAGYSEHQTGYALDLNNADESFGNTAEGKWLAANCAKYGFIIRYPKGKESVTGREYQPWHIRYVGPELATKLYNNGEWITLEEYFGISSVYSK
;
A
#
# COMPACT_ATOMS: atom_id res chain seq x y z
N MET A 1 36.02 10.23 -123.23
CA MET A 1 36.92 10.67 -122.14
C MET A 1 36.41 10.06 -120.84
N PHE A 2 37.23 9.19 -120.21
CA PHE A 2 37.26 8.72 -118.81
C PHE A 2 35.96 8.58 -117.98
N GLY A 3 35.68 7.51 -117.23
CA GLY A 3 36.43 6.32 -116.85
C GLY A 3 35.58 5.48 -115.87
N ARG A 4 35.57 4.15 -116.01
CA ARG A 4 34.93 3.24 -115.07
C ARG A 4 35.88 2.95 -113.90
N LYS A 5 35.57 3.43 -112.70
CA LYS A 5 36.25 3.00 -111.45
C LYS A 5 35.81 1.57 -111.11
N LYS A 6 36.75 0.61 -111.15
CA LYS A 6 36.61 -0.70 -110.50
C LYS A 6 36.81 -0.52 -109.00
N TYR A 7 35.78 -0.82 -108.20
CA TYR A 7 35.93 -0.95 -106.75
C TYR A 7 36.54 -2.31 -106.41
N LEU A 8 37.77 -2.30 -105.90
CA LEU A 8 38.42 -3.47 -105.28
C LEU A 8 37.85 -3.64 -103.86
N PHE A 9 37.01 -4.66 -103.66
CA PHE A 9 36.69 -5.13 -102.30
C PHE A 9 37.85 -6.01 -101.82
N ALA A 10 38.65 -5.49 -100.87
CA ALA A 10 39.65 -6.29 -100.18
C ALA A 10 38.94 -7.36 -99.31
N ARG A 11 39.16 -8.64 -99.61
CA ARG A 11 38.69 -9.76 -98.77
C ARG A 11 39.49 -9.78 -97.47
N LYS A 12 38.82 -9.53 -96.34
CA LYS A 12 39.40 -9.70 -95.00
C LYS A 12 39.90 -11.14 -94.81
N THR A 13 41.06 -11.30 -94.17
CA THR A 13 41.64 -12.61 -93.88
C THR A 13 40.86 -13.33 -92.77
N ARG A 14 40.94 -14.67 -92.72
CA ARG A 14 40.24 -15.49 -91.69
C ARG A 14 40.58 -15.04 -90.25
N ILE A 15 41.80 -14.54 -90.04
CA ILE A 15 42.28 -13.96 -88.78
C ILE A 15 41.59 -12.63 -88.45
N GLN A 16 41.35 -11.77 -89.45
CA GLN A 16 40.60 -10.51 -89.26
C GLN A 16 39.15 -10.77 -88.89
N TYR A 17 38.51 -11.79 -89.48
CA TYR A 17 37.15 -12.19 -89.09
C TYR A 17 37.08 -12.69 -87.64
N ILE A 18 38.02 -13.53 -87.22
CA ILE A 18 38.08 -14.03 -85.83
C ILE A 18 38.33 -12.87 -84.86
N ARG A 19 39.25 -11.95 -85.18
CA ARG A 19 39.51 -10.77 -84.36
C ARG A 19 38.26 -9.89 -84.22
N ASP A 20 37.54 -9.64 -85.31
CA ASP A 20 36.34 -8.79 -85.29
C ASP A 20 35.19 -9.46 -84.52
N ILE A 21 35.06 -10.80 -84.57
CA ILE A 21 34.11 -11.57 -83.75
C ILE A 21 34.48 -11.48 -82.27
N VAL A 22 35.76 -11.68 -81.92
CA VAL A 22 36.24 -11.60 -80.53
C VAL A 22 36.02 -10.19 -79.96
N ILE A 23 36.33 -9.15 -80.74
CA ILE A 23 36.05 -7.75 -80.36
C ILE A 23 34.55 -7.54 -80.17
N GLY A 24 33.71 -8.06 -81.07
CA GLY A 24 32.25 -7.96 -80.95
C GLY A 24 31.69 -8.64 -79.70
N VAL A 25 32.20 -9.82 -79.35
CA VAL A 25 31.82 -10.56 -78.12
C VAL A 25 32.26 -9.81 -76.87
N ILE A 26 33.47 -9.24 -76.87
CA ILE A 26 33.97 -8.42 -75.74
C ILE A 26 33.11 -7.17 -75.55
N ILE A 27 32.72 -6.49 -76.63
CA ILE A 27 31.84 -5.30 -76.56
C ILE A 27 30.47 -5.67 -76.02
N LEU A 28 29.87 -6.79 -76.47
CA LEU A 28 28.59 -7.29 -75.96
C LEU A 28 28.66 -7.66 -74.48
N PHE A 29 29.75 -8.30 -74.04
CA PHE A 29 29.96 -8.65 -72.64
C PHE A 29 30.14 -7.40 -71.77
N LEU A 30 30.91 -6.40 -72.23
CA LEU A 30 31.04 -5.11 -71.54
C LEU A 30 29.71 -4.36 -71.46
N ALA A 31 28.92 -4.35 -72.54
CA ALA A 31 27.59 -3.75 -72.54
C ALA A 31 26.64 -4.45 -71.57
N PHE A 32 26.72 -5.78 -71.46
CA PHE A 32 25.94 -6.56 -70.50
C PHE A 32 26.38 -6.28 -69.05
N LEU A 33 27.67 -6.12 -68.78
CA LEU A 33 28.18 -5.72 -67.46
C LEU A 33 27.75 -4.31 -67.08
N VAL A 34 27.79 -3.36 -68.02
CA VAL A 34 27.28 -1.99 -67.82
C VAL A 34 25.77 -2.01 -67.59
N PHE A 35 25.02 -2.83 -68.34
CA PHE A 35 23.60 -3.02 -68.11
C PHE A 35 23.32 -3.62 -66.73
N LEU A 36 24.06 -4.66 -66.31
CA LEU A 36 23.93 -5.22 -64.97
C LEU A 36 24.26 -4.16 -63.91
N PHE A 37 25.32 -3.39 -64.10
CA PHE A 37 25.70 -2.31 -63.19
C PHE A 37 24.60 -1.25 -63.11
N ILE A 38 24.06 -0.79 -64.23
CA ILE A 38 22.93 0.15 -64.27
C ILE A 38 21.69 -0.49 -63.64
N TYR A 39 21.38 -1.75 -63.95
CA TYR A 39 20.23 -2.46 -63.44
C TYR A 39 20.30 -2.65 -61.92
N PHE A 40 21.44 -3.04 -61.37
CA PHE A 40 21.65 -3.13 -59.92
C PHE A 40 21.71 -1.75 -59.25
N ASN A 41 22.16 -0.70 -59.93
CA ASN A 41 22.14 0.68 -59.37
C ASN A 41 20.76 1.35 -59.44
N PHE A 42 19.97 1.12 -60.49
CA PHE A 42 18.64 1.73 -60.68
C PHE A 42 17.49 0.86 -60.17
N PHE A 43 17.56 -0.45 -60.39
CA PHE A 43 16.55 -1.45 -60.03
C PHE A 43 16.97 -2.37 -58.88
N GLY A 44 18.15 -2.14 -58.28
CA GLY A 44 18.60 -2.82 -57.07
C GLY A 44 17.59 -2.70 -55.94
N THR A 45 17.35 -3.86 -55.30
CA THR A 45 16.43 -4.19 -54.20
C THR A 45 15.49 -3.08 -53.74
N ALA A 46 14.18 -3.31 -53.85
CA ALA A 46 13.16 -2.48 -53.22
C ALA A 46 13.59 -2.12 -51.79
N SER A 47 13.57 -0.82 -51.46
CA SER A 47 13.85 -0.36 -50.11
C SER A 47 12.88 -1.01 -49.13
N ARG A 48 13.41 -1.70 -48.12
CA ARG A 48 12.65 -2.49 -47.15
C ARG A 48 12.83 -1.89 -45.76
N VAL A 49 11.73 -1.73 -45.05
CA VAL A 49 11.74 -1.48 -43.61
C VAL A 49 11.67 -2.84 -42.94
N LYS A 50 12.70 -3.21 -42.19
CA LYS A 50 12.73 -4.43 -41.39
C LYS A 50 12.30 -4.08 -39.97
N LEU A 51 11.20 -4.67 -39.53
CA LEU A 51 10.70 -4.56 -38.16
C LEU A 51 11.40 -5.59 -37.27
N LYS A 52 11.52 -5.27 -35.98
CA LYS A 52 11.98 -6.25 -34.97
C LYS A 52 11.00 -7.42 -34.88
N ASP A 53 11.51 -8.58 -34.44
CA ASP A 53 10.70 -9.80 -34.29
C ASP A 53 9.55 -9.65 -33.29
N SER A 54 9.73 -8.79 -32.27
CA SER A 54 8.70 -8.46 -31.28
C SER A 54 8.34 -6.98 -31.36
N LEU A 55 7.05 -6.72 -31.52
CA LEU A 55 6.46 -5.38 -31.60
C LEU A 55 5.61 -5.10 -30.37
N ASN A 56 6.18 -5.36 -29.19
CA ASN A 56 5.53 -5.18 -27.91
C ASN A 56 6.04 -3.92 -27.21
N ALA A 57 5.14 -2.99 -26.90
CA ALA A 57 5.43 -1.84 -26.04
C ALA A 57 4.90 -2.07 -24.64
N GLU A 58 5.69 -1.70 -23.64
CA GLU A 58 5.26 -1.79 -22.25
C GLU A 58 4.23 -0.70 -21.95
N ILE A 59 3.16 -1.04 -21.22
CA ILE A 59 2.16 -0.07 -20.77
C ILE A 59 2.81 1.08 -19.99
N ASN A 60 2.33 2.30 -20.22
CA ASN A 60 2.83 3.53 -19.60
C ASN A 60 4.33 3.82 -19.84
N SER A 61 4.96 3.19 -20.84
CA SER A 61 6.33 3.49 -21.26
C SER A 61 6.40 4.66 -22.24
N LYS A 62 7.60 5.23 -22.42
CA LYS A 62 7.88 6.28 -23.40
C LYS A 62 8.32 5.70 -24.77
N ALA A 63 7.81 4.54 -25.15
CA ALA A 63 8.21 3.85 -26.37
C ALA A 63 7.95 4.70 -27.63
N MET A 64 8.95 4.74 -28.51
CA MET A 64 8.89 5.43 -29.79
C MET A 64 8.65 4.44 -30.92
N ALA A 65 8.00 4.86 -32.01
CA ALA A 65 7.77 3.99 -33.16
C ALA A 65 9.10 3.53 -33.79
N SER A 66 10.15 4.36 -33.78
CA SER A 66 11.48 3.93 -34.24
C SER A 66 12.11 2.82 -33.41
N ASP A 67 11.73 2.63 -32.14
CA ASP A 67 12.27 1.58 -31.27
C ASP A 67 12.01 0.17 -31.80
N TYR A 68 11.07 0.03 -32.74
CA TYR A 68 10.62 -1.23 -33.31
C TYR A 68 11.12 -1.49 -34.73
N ILE A 69 11.92 -0.58 -35.27
CA ILE A 69 12.60 -0.78 -36.54
C ILE A 69 13.97 -1.39 -36.29
N GLU A 70 14.28 -2.47 -37.01
CA GLU A 70 15.62 -3.08 -37.01
C GLU A 70 16.51 -2.43 -38.06
N ASN A 71 15.98 -2.19 -39.26
CA ASN A 71 16.74 -1.58 -40.36
C ASN A 71 15.81 -0.87 -41.37
N ILE A 72 16.35 0.17 -42.04
CA ILE A 72 15.71 0.89 -43.15
C ILE A 72 16.67 0.83 -44.36
N ASP A 73 16.49 -0.14 -45.23
CA ASP A 73 17.37 -0.33 -46.39
C ASP A 73 17.18 0.79 -47.43
N GLY A 74 18.24 1.57 -47.69
CA GLY A 74 18.24 2.64 -48.67
C GLY A 74 17.40 3.87 -48.27
N GLY A 75 17.21 4.08 -46.96
CA GLY A 75 16.49 5.23 -46.43
C GLY A 75 16.90 5.62 -45.01
N LYS A 76 16.26 6.66 -44.47
CA LYS A 76 16.45 7.14 -43.09
C LYS A 76 15.15 7.64 -42.49
N LEU A 77 15.07 7.63 -41.16
CA LEU A 77 13.96 8.21 -40.41
C LEU A 77 13.94 9.75 -40.57
N LYS A 78 12.77 10.32 -40.87
CA LYS A 78 12.55 11.77 -40.90
C LYS A 78 11.80 12.25 -39.67
N LYS A 79 10.69 11.60 -39.33
CA LYS A 79 9.85 11.97 -38.20
C LYS A 79 9.42 10.72 -37.44
N ASP A 80 9.67 10.77 -36.15
CA ASP A 80 9.28 9.75 -35.19
C ASP A 80 8.01 10.14 -34.42
N VAL A 81 7.36 9.16 -33.83
CA VAL A 81 6.11 9.32 -33.09
C VAL A 81 6.17 8.48 -31.82
N GLN A 82 5.90 9.11 -30.68
CA GLN A 82 5.70 8.40 -29.42
C GLN A 82 4.40 7.61 -29.48
N ILE A 83 4.45 6.35 -29.08
CA ILE A 83 3.29 5.45 -29.07
C ILE A 83 2.42 5.79 -27.85
N ASP A 84 1.10 5.87 -28.04
CA ASP A 84 0.16 5.94 -26.92
C ASP A 84 0.10 4.58 -26.19
N THR A 85 0.90 4.46 -25.14
CA THR A 85 1.01 3.28 -24.26
C THR A 85 0.08 3.34 -23.05
N SER A 86 -0.85 4.32 -22.98
CA SER A 86 -1.75 4.47 -21.83
C SER A 86 -2.82 3.37 -21.70
N LYS A 87 -3.02 2.60 -22.77
CA LYS A 87 -4.01 1.52 -22.83
C LYS A 87 -3.44 0.30 -23.55
N LEU A 88 -3.73 -0.88 -23.00
CA LEU A 88 -3.40 -2.16 -23.62
C LEU A 88 -4.05 -2.33 -25.00
N GLY A 89 -3.43 -3.19 -25.81
CA GLY A 89 -3.95 -3.59 -27.12
C GLY A 89 -3.12 -3.05 -28.28
N LYS A 90 -3.62 -3.26 -29.50
CA LYS A 90 -2.92 -2.85 -30.71
C LYS A 90 -3.03 -1.35 -30.94
N LYS A 91 -1.90 -0.72 -31.28
CA LYS A 91 -1.78 0.70 -31.58
C LYS A 91 -1.16 0.85 -32.96
N LYS A 92 -1.84 1.62 -33.82
CA LYS A 92 -1.30 1.98 -35.13
C LYS A 92 -0.23 3.05 -34.95
N CYS A 93 0.92 2.81 -35.55
CA CYS A 93 2.07 3.70 -35.54
C CYS A 93 2.35 4.16 -36.97
N LYS A 94 2.63 5.45 -37.15
CA LYS A 94 2.97 6.04 -38.45
C LYS A 94 4.31 6.75 -38.34
N LEU A 95 5.23 6.35 -39.20
CA LEU A 95 6.54 6.97 -39.35
C LEU A 95 6.65 7.68 -40.70
N VAL A 96 7.45 8.75 -40.74
CA VAL A 96 7.84 9.38 -42.00
C VAL A 96 9.30 9.04 -42.26
N LEU A 97 9.56 8.38 -43.39
CA LEU A 97 10.88 7.96 -43.84
C LEU A 97 11.28 8.74 -45.09
N ILE A 98 12.58 8.95 -45.29
CA ILE A 98 13.15 9.39 -46.57
C ILE A 98 13.75 8.17 -47.25
N ILE A 99 13.20 7.77 -48.39
CA ILE A 99 13.65 6.62 -49.17
C ILE A 99 13.94 7.11 -50.58
N LYS A 100 15.18 6.94 -51.06
CA LYS A 100 15.62 7.43 -52.38
C LYS A 100 15.29 8.91 -52.64
N GLY A 101 15.32 9.75 -51.61
CA GLY A 101 15.04 11.19 -51.69
C GLY A 101 13.56 11.59 -51.58
N GLU A 102 12.64 10.63 -51.52
CA GLU A 102 11.20 10.87 -51.37
C GLU A 102 10.72 10.60 -49.94
N GLU A 103 9.73 11.37 -49.49
CA GLU A 103 9.04 11.13 -48.22
C GLU A 103 7.98 10.04 -48.37
N LYS A 104 8.07 9.02 -47.51
CA LYS A 104 7.12 7.91 -47.48
C LYS A 104 6.61 7.68 -46.07
N ASN A 105 5.30 7.50 -45.95
CA ASN A 105 4.67 7.04 -44.71
C ASN A 105 4.85 5.53 -44.60
N TYR A 106 5.26 5.08 -43.42
CA TYR A 106 5.30 3.65 -43.08
C TYR A 106 4.40 3.41 -41.88
N ASP A 107 3.36 2.62 -42.09
CA ASP A 107 2.36 2.28 -41.08
C ASP A 107 2.58 0.84 -40.61
N PHE A 108 2.60 0.63 -39.31
CA PHE A 108 2.68 -0.68 -38.68
C PHE A 108 1.95 -0.68 -37.34
N GLU A 109 1.74 -1.86 -36.76
CA GLU A 109 1.08 -2.01 -35.47
C GLU A 109 2.06 -2.44 -34.39
N VAL A 110 1.99 -1.78 -33.24
CA VAL A 110 2.66 -2.19 -32.01
C VAL A 110 1.58 -2.64 -31.03
N LYS A 111 1.81 -3.76 -30.34
CA LYS A 111 0.92 -4.25 -29.29
C LYS A 111 1.41 -3.69 -27.96
N VAL A 112 0.60 -2.85 -27.32
CA VAL A 112 0.84 -2.45 -25.93
C VAL A 112 0.46 -3.62 -25.04
N VAL A 113 1.44 -4.11 -24.30
CA VAL A 113 1.36 -5.24 -23.37
C VAL A 113 1.85 -4.78 -22.01
N ASP A 114 1.59 -5.60 -21.01
CA ASP A 114 2.08 -5.40 -19.67
C ASP A 114 2.77 -6.69 -19.25
N THR A 115 4.09 -6.59 -19.10
CA THR A 115 4.98 -7.74 -18.85
C THR A 115 5.63 -7.66 -17.47
N LYS A 116 5.42 -6.56 -16.77
CA LYS A 116 6.01 -6.30 -15.46
C LYS A 116 5.04 -6.77 -14.39
N ALA A 117 5.58 -7.50 -13.42
CA ALA A 117 4.81 -7.91 -12.27
C ALA A 117 4.65 -6.78 -11.25
N PRO A 118 3.56 -6.79 -10.46
CA PRO A 118 3.41 -5.88 -9.34
C PRO A 118 4.57 -5.98 -8.35
N THR A 119 4.89 -4.89 -7.66
CA THR A 119 5.90 -4.85 -6.60
C THR A 119 5.24 -4.89 -5.23
N ILE A 120 5.81 -5.65 -4.28
CA ILE A 120 5.33 -5.75 -2.90
C ILE A 120 6.40 -5.18 -1.95
N ASN A 121 6.11 -4.05 -1.32
CA ASN A 121 6.95 -3.46 -0.27
C ASN A 121 6.31 -3.69 1.11
N MET A 122 6.95 -4.55 1.91
CA MET A 122 6.52 -5.02 3.23
C MET A 122 7.71 -5.65 3.94
N GLU A 123 7.79 -5.62 5.26
CA GLU A 123 8.78 -6.39 6.00
C GLU A 123 8.54 -7.91 5.88
N SER A 124 9.61 -8.70 6.03
CA SER A 124 9.50 -10.17 6.01
C SER A 124 8.87 -10.73 7.28
N GLU A 125 8.92 -9.98 8.38
CA GLU A 125 8.27 -10.30 9.64
C GLU A 125 7.22 -9.23 9.96
N VAL A 126 6.02 -9.68 10.30
CA VAL A 126 4.85 -8.83 10.52
C VAL A 126 4.26 -9.18 11.86
N ASN A 127 4.27 -8.24 12.79
CA ASN A 127 3.70 -8.43 14.11
C ASN A 127 2.25 -7.96 14.10
N VAL A 128 1.35 -8.81 14.58
CA VAL A 128 -0.05 -8.47 14.83
C VAL A 128 -0.40 -8.85 16.25
N LEU A 129 -1.32 -8.12 16.87
CA LEU A 129 -1.80 -8.45 18.21
C LEU A 129 -2.84 -9.57 18.15
N ILE A 130 -3.00 -10.30 19.25
CA ILE A 130 -4.14 -11.20 19.43
C ILE A 130 -5.45 -10.44 19.14
N GLY A 131 -6.33 -11.09 18.40
CA GLY A 131 -7.61 -10.53 17.98
C GLY A 131 -7.52 -9.55 16.82
N ASN A 132 -6.38 -9.44 16.14
CA ASN A 132 -6.26 -8.60 14.95
C ASN A 132 -7.36 -8.91 13.92
N THR A 133 -8.06 -7.87 13.50
CA THR A 133 -9.15 -7.93 12.50
C THR A 133 -8.73 -7.37 11.14
N SER A 134 -7.58 -6.70 11.05
CA SER A 134 -7.10 -6.09 9.81
C SER A 134 -6.48 -7.13 8.89
N LYS A 135 -6.69 -6.99 7.58
CA LYS A 135 -6.07 -7.89 6.60
C LYS A 135 -4.57 -7.66 6.56
N ILE A 136 -3.81 -8.74 6.45
CA ILE A 136 -2.34 -8.65 6.36
C ILE A 136 -1.95 -7.97 5.04
N GLU A 137 -2.73 -8.18 4.00
CA GLU A 137 -2.58 -7.56 2.69
C GLU A 137 -2.63 -6.03 2.76
N ASP A 138 -3.47 -5.46 3.63
CA ASP A 138 -3.62 -4.01 3.79
C ASP A 138 -2.39 -3.36 4.45
N MET A 139 -1.53 -4.17 5.07
CA MET A 139 -0.27 -3.71 5.69
C MET A 139 0.88 -3.63 4.67
N ALA A 140 0.70 -4.15 3.45
CA ALA A 140 1.70 -4.09 2.39
C ALA A 140 1.46 -2.92 1.43
N LYS A 141 2.53 -2.24 1.01
CA LYS A 141 2.47 -1.26 -0.09
C LYS A 141 2.70 -1.99 -1.40
N VAL A 142 1.63 -2.15 -2.19
CA VAL A 142 1.68 -2.81 -3.50
C VAL A 142 1.50 -1.79 -4.61
N SER A 143 2.31 -1.89 -5.66
CA SER A 143 2.21 -0.99 -6.82
C SER A 143 2.58 -1.70 -8.12
N ASP A 144 2.00 -1.25 -9.23
CA ASP A 144 2.20 -1.83 -10.54
C ASP A 144 2.17 -0.74 -11.63
N ASN A 145 2.85 -0.94 -12.75
CA ASN A 145 2.88 0.01 -13.86
C ASN A 145 1.57 0.09 -14.64
N SER A 146 0.73 -0.96 -14.65
CA SER A 146 -0.62 -0.91 -15.22
C SER A 146 -1.62 -0.20 -14.30
N GLY A 147 -1.29 -0.09 -13.01
CA GLY A 147 -2.12 0.51 -11.96
C GLY A 147 -3.24 -0.38 -11.42
N LYS A 148 -3.49 -1.55 -12.01
CA LYS A 148 -4.53 -2.49 -11.56
C LYS A 148 -3.91 -3.79 -11.08
N PHE A 149 -4.25 -4.20 -9.86
CA PHE A 149 -3.79 -5.44 -9.28
C PHE A 149 -4.75 -5.94 -8.19
N LYS A 150 -4.57 -7.19 -7.80
CA LYS A 150 -5.24 -7.84 -6.66
C LYS A 150 -4.19 -8.46 -5.75
N THR A 151 -4.46 -8.44 -4.45
CA THR A 151 -3.65 -9.11 -3.43
C THR A 151 -4.38 -10.31 -2.86
N GLN A 152 -3.61 -11.33 -2.49
CA GLN A 152 -4.12 -12.54 -1.85
C GLN A 152 -3.09 -13.08 -0.86
N LEU A 153 -3.53 -13.42 0.35
CA LEU A 153 -2.73 -14.17 1.30
C LEU A 153 -2.92 -15.69 1.09
N LYS A 154 -1.83 -16.40 0.81
CA LYS A 154 -1.80 -17.87 0.74
C LYS A 154 -1.33 -18.44 2.08
N GLY A 155 -2.12 -19.36 2.61
CA GLY A 155 -2.00 -19.87 3.97
C GLY A 155 -3.05 -19.24 4.88
N SER A 156 -3.03 -19.62 6.15
CA SER A 156 -3.90 -19.02 7.18
C SER A 156 -3.15 -18.93 8.50
N TYR A 157 -3.57 -18.00 9.34
CA TYR A 157 -3.10 -17.87 10.71
C TYR A 157 -4.31 -17.74 11.64
N ASP A 158 -4.13 -18.12 12.90
CA ASP A 158 -5.15 -17.99 13.92
C ASP A 158 -4.86 -16.73 14.74
N ALA A 159 -5.65 -15.68 14.53
CA ALA A 159 -5.48 -14.41 15.24
C ALA A 159 -5.74 -14.52 16.76
N GLN A 160 -6.32 -15.62 17.25
CA GLN A 160 -6.58 -15.85 18.68
C GLN A 160 -5.47 -16.66 19.36
N LYS A 161 -4.51 -17.18 18.59
CA LYS A 161 -3.45 -18.04 19.12
C LYS A 161 -2.10 -17.37 18.92
N PRO A 162 -1.37 -17.02 20.00
CA PRO A 162 -0.05 -16.45 19.86
C PRO A 162 0.91 -17.46 19.24
N GLY A 163 1.82 -16.97 18.39
CA GLY A 163 2.76 -17.80 17.65
C GLY A 163 3.15 -17.21 16.29
N SER A 164 4.03 -17.92 15.59
CA SER A 164 4.53 -17.52 14.28
C SER A 164 3.96 -18.38 13.16
N TYR A 165 3.51 -17.73 12.09
CA TYR A 165 2.84 -18.34 10.94
C TYR A 165 3.56 -17.95 9.66
N ASN A 166 4.06 -18.94 8.91
CA ASN A 166 4.71 -18.69 7.63
C ASN A 166 3.67 -18.67 6.51
N LEU A 167 3.49 -17.50 5.88
CA LEU A 167 2.48 -17.26 4.85
C LEU A 167 3.15 -16.75 3.56
N THR A 168 2.36 -16.60 2.50
CA THR A 168 2.83 -15.99 1.25
C THR A 168 1.83 -14.95 0.76
N LEU A 169 2.25 -13.69 0.69
CA LEU A 169 1.49 -12.62 0.07
C LEU A 169 1.73 -12.65 -1.44
N ILE A 170 0.64 -12.66 -2.21
CA ILE A 170 0.67 -12.72 -3.67
C ILE A 170 0.00 -11.46 -4.20
N ALA A 171 0.68 -10.75 -5.10
CA ALA A 171 0.08 -9.69 -5.90
C ALA A 171 0.00 -10.14 -7.36
N THR A 172 -1.13 -9.91 -8.02
CA THR A 172 -1.38 -10.28 -9.42
C THR A 172 -2.05 -9.14 -10.15
N ASP A 173 -1.49 -8.71 -11.29
CA ASP A 173 -2.13 -7.72 -12.16
C ASP A 173 -3.21 -8.34 -13.05
N ASP A 174 -3.92 -7.51 -13.82
CA ASP A 174 -4.95 -7.96 -14.76
C ASP A 174 -4.37 -8.70 -15.98
N SER A 175 -3.05 -8.57 -16.23
CA SER A 175 -2.31 -9.22 -17.31
C SER A 175 -1.81 -10.62 -16.92
N GLY A 176 -1.92 -10.97 -15.64
CA GLY A 176 -1.53 -12.25 -15.06
C GLY A 176 -0.10 -12.30 -14.54
N ASN A 177 0.65 -11.20 -14.54
CA ASN A 177 1.99 -11.18 -13.95
C ASN A 177 1.85 -11.18 -12.42
N LYS A 178 2.77 -11.89 -11.74
CA LYS A 178 2.66 -12.17 -10.31
C LYS A 178 3.96 -11.91 -9.58
N THR A 179 3.81 -11.40 -8.36
CA THR A 179 4.88 -11.36 -7.36
C THR A 179 4.42 -12.07 -6.11
N GLU A 180 5.27 -12.97 -5.61
CA GLU A 180 5.05 -13.70 -4.36
C GLU A 180 6.09 -13.27 -3.33
N LYS A 181 5.64 -12.95 -2.12
CA LYS A 181 6.51 -12.62 -0.99
C LYS A 181 6.18 -13.52 0.19
N LYS A 182 7.16 -14.32 0.62
CA LYS A 182 7.08 -15.08 1.87
C LYS A 182 7.16 -14.11 3.04
N ILE A 183 6.25 -14.25 3.99
CA ILE A 183 6.20 -13.45 5.21
C ILE A 183 5.98 -14.36 6.42
N LYS A 184 6.48 -13.92 7.58
CA LYS A 184 6.21 -14.52 8.87
C LYS A 184 5.30 -13.59 9.66
N VAL A 185 4.06 -14.02 9.90
CA VAL A 185 3.12 -13.30 10.76
C VAL A 185 3.30 -13.80 12.19
N ASN A 186 3.67 -12.92 13.10
CA ASN A 186 3.76 -13.20 14.53
C ASN A 186 2.51 -12.64 15.21
N VAL A 187 1.69 -13.53 15.79
CA VAL A 187 0.57 -13.15 16.65
C VAL A 187 1.10 -12.99 18.07
N ILE A 188 1.01 -11.76 18.59
CA ILE A 188 1.60 -11.34 19.86
C ILE A 188 0.51 -11.24 20.92
N ASP A 189 0.70 -11.94 22.03
CA ASP A 189 -0.01 -11.71 23.29
C ASP A 189 0.84 -10.83 24.19
N MET A 190 0.41 -9.60 24.42
CA MET A 190 1.15 -8.63 25.22
C MET A 190 1.18 -8.97 26.71
N ASN A 191 0.29 -9.86 27.17
CA ASN A 191 0.31 -10.38 28.54
C ASN A 191 1.32 -11.53 28.72
N GLN A 192 1.80 -12.13 27.62
CA GLN A 192 2.78 -13.24 27.64
C GLN A 192 4.14 -12.84 27.04
N THR A 193 4.25 -11.60 26.55
CA THR A 193 5.46 -11.10 25.89
C THR A 193 6.23 -10.18 26.84
N GLU A 194 7.49 -10.52 27.07
CA GLU A 194 8.43 -9.71 27.83
C GLU A 194 9.36 -8.92 26.90
N GLY A 195 9.94 -7.85 27.45
CA GLY A 195 10.90 -7.00 26.75
C GLY A 195 10.28 -5.85 25.97
N ASP A 196 11.18 -4.98 25.51
CA ASP A 196 10.82 -3.81 24.73
C ASP A 196 10.49 -4.20 23.29
N MET A 197 9.50 -3.51 22.71
CA MET A 197 9.13 -3.77 21.32
C MET A 197 8.53 -2.53 20.66
N SER A 198 8.66 -2.45 19.34
CA SER A 198 8.05 -1.40 18.53
C SER A 198 7.62 -1.98 17.19
N PHE A 199 6.35 -1.83 16.84
CA PHE A 199 5.81 -2.22 15.54
C PHE A 199 4.58 -1.39 15.18
N VAL A 200 4.08 -1.55 13.95
CA VAL A 200 2.90 -0.85 13.45
C VAL A 200 1.69 -1.77 13.60
N THR A 201 0.63 -1.29 14.26
CA THR A 201 -0.65 -2.00 14.38
C THR A 201 -1.29 -2.24 13.02
N GLY A 202 -2.27 -3.15 12.94
CA GLY A 202 -2.98 -3.39 11.68
C GLY A 202 -3.73 -2.18 11.12
N LYS A 203 -3.97 -1.16 11.95
CA LYS A 203 -4.57 0.12 11.56
C LYS A 203 -3.55 1.21 11.23
N GLY A 204 -2.24 0.91 11.25
CA GLY A 204 -1.20 1.84 10.83
C GLY A 204 -0.60 2.69 11.96
N PHE A 205 -0.98 2.49 13.22
CA PHE A 205 -0.46 3.25 14.36
C PHE A 205 0.81 2.63 14.94
N LYS A 206 1.73 3.44 15.44
CA LYS A 206 2.97 2.96 16.05
C LYS A 206 2.71 2.51 17.49
N LEU A 207 2.82 1.21 17.73
CA LEU A 207 2.85 0.64 19.08
C LEU A 207 4.29 0.61 19.59
N THR A 208 4.48 0.96 20.85
CA THR A 208 5.76 0.86 21.55
C THR A 208 5.56 0.36 22.97
N ARG A 209 6.33 -0.65 23.37
CA ARG A 209 6.46 -1.11 24.76
C ARG A 209 7.87 -0.82 25.25
N VAL A 210 7.98 -0.10 26.35
CA VAL A 210 9.25 0.18 27.04
C VAL A 210 9.02 -0.03 28.53
N ASP A 211 9.87 -0.82 29.19
CA ASP A 211 9.78 -1.10 30.63
C ASP A 211 8.38 -1.59 31.07
N GLY A 212 7.74 -2.40 30.23
CA GLY A 212 6.40 -2.93 30.46
C GLY A 212 5.25 -1.96 30.17
N LEU A 213 5.52 -0.69 29.85
CA LEU A 213 4.50 0.31 29.51
C LEU A 213 4.22 0.29 28.02
N THR A 214 2.97 0.03 27.63
CA THR A 214 2.57 0.00 26.22
C THR A 214 1.90 1.32 25.84
N SER A 215 2.37 1.94 24.77
CA SER A 215 1.78 3.13 24.18
C SER A 215 1.51 2.95 22.69
N ILE A 216 0.49 3.63 22.18
CA ILE A 216 0.20 3.71 20.75
C ILE A 216 0.16 5.18 20.35
N ASP A 217 1.05 5.58 19.44
CA ASP A 217 1.29 6.98 19.07
C ASP A 217 1.47 7.90 20.30
N GLY A 218 2.15 7.39 21.33
CA GLY A 218 2.42 8.11 22.58
C GLY A 218 1.28 8.07 23.61
N ILE A 219 0.12 7.51 23.28
CA ILE A 219 -0.99 7.33 24.23
C ILE A 219 -0.79 6.03 25.01
N LEU A 220 -0.64 6.12 26.34
CA LEU A 220 -0.54 4.96 27.23
C LEU A 220 -1.82 4.11 27.18
N ILE A 221 -1.70 2.83 26.80
CA ILE A 221 -2.82 1.92 26.66
C ILE A 221 -2.84 0.95 27.84
N VAL A 222 -3.99 0.87 28.50
CA VAL A 222 -4.26 -0.08 29.57
C VAL A 222 -5.66 -0.63 29.35
N ASN A 223 -5.75 -1.94 29.17
CA ASN A 223 -7.00 -2.71 29.07
C ASN A 223 -6.69 -4.18 29.37
N ASN A 224 -7.61 -5.12 29.14
CA ASN A 224 -7.41 -6.52 29.49
C ASN A 224 -6.23 -7.22 28.76
N SER A 225 -5.79 -6.68 27.61
CA SER A 225 -4.62 -7.14 26.83
C SER A 225 -3.32 -6.44 27.21
N PHE A 226 -3.38 -5.27 27.86
CA PHE A 226 -2.21 -4.43 28.16
C PHE A 226 -2.20 -4.05 29.63
N SER A 227 -1.36 -4.73 30.41
CA SER A 227 -1.15 -4.43 31.83
C SER A 227 -0.06 -3.38 32.06
N LEU A 228 -0.18 -2.71 33.20
CA LEU A 228 0.87 -1.91 33.82
C LEU A 228 1.71 -2.78 34.77
N PRO A 229 3.02 -2.51 34.87
CA PRO A 229 3.86 -3.07 35.92
C PRO A 229 3.30 -2.81 37.32
N GLU A 230 3.49 -3.73 38.26
CA GLU A 230 2.98 -3.58 39.64
C GLU A 230 3.50 -2.31 40.34
N GLY A 231 4.78 -1.96 40.10
CA GLY A 231 5.41 -0.76 40.65
C GLY A 231 5.04 0.54 39.94
N TYR A 232 4.23 0.50 38.88
CA TYR A 232 3.84 1.70 38.15
C TYR A 232 2.79 2.51 38.91
N GLY A 233 2.99 3.82 38.94
CA GLY A 233 1.99 4.77 39.42
C GLY A 233 2.63 6.00 40.05
N ILE A 234 1.99 7.15 39.84
CA ILE A 234 2.47 8.44 40.35
C ILE A 234 1.78 8.89 41.63
N GLY A 235 0.83 8.11 42.16
CA GLY A 235 0.07 8.45 43.36
C GLY A 235 -0.99 9.54 43.17
N ALA A 236 -1.20 10.03 41.95
CA ALA A 236 -2.02 11.21 41.66
C ALA A 236 -2.64 11.16 40.25
N ILE A 237 -3.61 12.04 40.01
CA ILE A 237 -4.11 12.34 38.66
C ILE A 237 -2.98 13.03 37.89
N GLN A 238 -2.86 12.69 36.60
CA GLN A 238 -1.88 13.31 35.71
C GLN A 238 -2.17 14.80 35.55
N LYS A 239 -1.12 15.63 35.56
CA LYS A 239 -1.27 17.08 35.66
C LYS A 239 -2.07 17.66 34.49
N ASP A 240 -1.80 17.21 33.29
CA ASP A 240 -2.49 17.60 32.05
C ASP A 240 -3.97 17.21 32.08
N ALA A 241 -4.30 15.98 32.46
CA ALA A 241 -5.68 15.56 32.67
C ALA A 241 -6.38 16.40 33.74
N TYR A 242 -5.70 16.68 34.85
CA TYR A 242 -6.25 17.50 35.93
C TYR A 242 -6.51 18.95 35.48
N ASP A 243 -5.60 19.52 34.69
CA ASP A 243 -5.75 20.89 34.16
C ASP A 243 -6.94 21.00 33.21
N GLU A 244 -7.16 20.02 32.33
CA GLU A 244 -8.35 19.97 31.48
C GLU A 244 -9.63 19.65 32.26
N PHE A 245 -9.55 18.79 33.28
CA PHE A 245 -10.69 18.47 34.13
C PHE A 245 -11.20 19.71 34.89
N LYS A 246 -10.33 20.60 35.36
CA LYS A 246 -10.74 21.87 35.96
C LYS A 246 -11.55 22.76 35.00
N LYS A 247 -11.19 22.77 33.71
CA LYS A 247 -11.94 23.53 32.70
C LYS A 247 -13.32 22.89 32.46
N LEU A 248 -13.37 21.56 32.36
CA LEU A 248 -14.60 20.80 32.27
C LEU A 248 -15.56 21.15 33.43
N LEU A 249 -15.05 21.18 34.67
CA LEU A 249 -15.85 21.54 35.85
C LEU A 249 -16.35 22.99 35.80
N ALA A 250 -15.53 23.93 35.33
CA ALA A 250 -15.91 25.34 35.24
C ALA A 250 -17.05 25.56 34.23
N ASP A 251 -16.93 24.96 33.05
CA ASP A 251 -17.93 25.09 31.99
C ASP A 251 -19.21 24.31 32.32
N ALA A 252 -19.09 23.13 32.94
CA ALA A 252 -20.24 22.41 33.50
C ALA A 252 -21.02 23.29 34.48
N ARG A 253 -20.32 23.97 35.39
CA ARG A 253 -20.93 24.85 36.38
C ARG A 253 -21.61 26.05 35.75
N ALA A 254 -21.02 26.63 34.69
CA ALA A 254 -21.63 27.71 33.93
C ALA A 254 -22.95 27.28 33.27
N ASP A 255 -23.04 26.01 32.88
CA ASP A 255 -24.26 25.38 32.35
C ASP A 255 -25.21 24.85 33.45
N GLY A 256 -24.93 25.12 34.73
CA GLY A 256 -25.74 24.68 35.87
C GLY A 256 -25.54 23.21 36.28
N VAL A 257 -24.60 22.51 35.67
CA VAL A 257 -24.25 21.11 35.93
C VAL A 257 -23.13 21.03 36.97
N HIS A 258 -23.26 20.13 37.95
CA HIS A 258 -22.28 19.98 39.02
C HIS A 258 -21.75 18.54 39.07
N PHE A 259 -20.43 18.39 39.06
CA PHE A 259 -19.78 17.10 39.21
C PHE A 259 -18.98 17.02 40.51
N SER A 260 -19.02 15.85 41.14
CA SER A 260 -18.14 15.41 42.20
C SER A 260 -17.18 14.37 41.66
N LEU A 261 -15.90 14.45 42.04
CA LEU A 261 -14.93 13.41 41.72
C LEU A 261 -15.13 12.23 42.68
N LEU A 262 -15.61 11.09 42.15
CA LEU A 262 -15.80 9.86 42.91
C LEU A 262 -14.47 9.12 43.07
N SER A 263 -13.71 8.99 41.98
CA SER A 263 -12.44 8.27 41.96
C SER A 263 -11.50 8.87 40.93
N GLY A 264 -10.22 9.00 41.29
CA GLY A 264 -9.15 9.43 40.38
C GLY A 264 -8.10 8.32 40.26
N TYR A 265 -6.85 8.64 40.61
CA TYR A 265 -5.81 7.62 40.67
C TYR A 265 -6.13 6.53 41.71
N ARG A 266 -5.95 5.27 41.31
CA ARG A 266 -5.98 4.11 42.20
C ARG A 266 -4.68 3.34 42.06
N SER A 267 -4.02 3.01 43.17
CA SER A 267 -2.78 2.22 43.13
C SER A 267 -3.06 0.76 42.78
N TYR A 268 -2.02 0.04 42.37
CA TYR A 268 -2.11 -1.41 42.11
C TYR A 268 -2.69 -2.16 43.32
N ARG A 269 -2.19 -1.87 44.53
CA ARG A 269 -2.67 -2.51 45.77
C ARG A 269 -4.16 -2.27 46.01
N VAL A 270 -4.62 -1.03 45.89
CA VAL A 270 -6.05 -0.70 46.06
C VAL A 270 -6.89 -1.40 45.00
N GLN A 271 -6.44 -1.43 43.74
CA GLN A 271 -7.15 -2.12 42.68
C GLN A 271 -7.24 -3.63 42.96
N LYS A 272 -6.18 -4.22 43.52
CA LYS A 272 -6.16 -5.64 43.93
C LYS A 272 -7.18 -5.91 45.03
N GLU A 273 -7.22 -5.08 46.06
CA GLU A 273 -8.19 -5.21 47.16
C GLU A 273 -9.65 -5.13 46.66
N ILE A 274 -9.95 -4.18 45.78
CA ILE A 274 -11.30 -4.03 45.18
C ILE A 274 -11.66 -5.26 44.34
N TYR A 275 -10.73 -5.75 43.52
CA TYR A 275 -10.97 -6.92 42.68
C TYR A 275 -11.18 -8.18 43.53
N ASP A 276 -10.33 -8.43 44.52
CA ASP A 276 -10.41 -9.61 45.39
C ASP A 276 -11.70 -9.60 46.22
N ASP A 277 -12.14 -8.44 46.73
CA ASP A 277 -13.43 -8.29 47.41
C ASP A 277 -14.61 -8.64 46.47
N TYR A 278 -14.59 -8.15 45.23
CA TYR A 278 -15.64 -8.47 44.26
C TYR A 278 -15.67 -9.95 43.88
N VAL A 279 -14.50 -10.57 43.69
CA VAL A 279 -14.38 -12.02 43.46
C VAL A 279 -14.98 -12.81 44.63
N SER A 280 -14.74 -12.38 45.87
CA SER A 280 -15.27 -13.06 47.06
C SER A 280 -16.80 -13.04 47.14
N LYS A 281 -17.42 -11.96 46.64
CA LYS A 281 -18.88 -11.74 46.70
C LYS A 281 -19.63 -12.30 45.49
N HIS A 282 -19.03 -12.26 44.31
CA HIS A 282 -19.72 -12.50 43.03
C HIS A 282 -19.06 -13.57 42.15
N GLY A 283 -17.88 -14.06 42.53
CA GLY A 283 -17.11 -15.02 41.75
C GLY A 283 -16.27 -14.37 40.65
N LYS A 284 -15.25 -15.10 40.18
CA LYS A 284 -14.25 -14.60 39.24
C LYS A 284 -14.82 -14.16 37.89
N GLU A 285 -15.77 -14.90 37.33
CA GLU A 285 -16.32 -14.58 36.01
C GLU A 285 -17.09 -13.24 36.01
N ALA A 286 -17.88 -12.98 37.05
CA ALA A 286 -18.56 -11.71 37.22
C ALA A 286 -17.57 -10.57 37.50
N ALA A 287 -16.55 -10.83 38.33
CA ALA A 287 -15.51 -9.86 38.62
C ALA A 287 -14.74 -9.43 37.37
N ASP A 288 -14.33 -10.38 36.51
CA ASP A 288 -13.56 -10.09 35.30
C ASP A 288 -14.30 -9.12 34.34
N LYS A 289 -15.64 -9.13 34.33
CA LYS A 289 -16.48 -8.23 33.52
C LYS A 289 -16.65 -6.85 34.18
N ALA A 290 -16.94 -6.81 35.48
CA ALA A 290 -17.27 -5.58 36.20
C ALA A 290 -16.03 -4.80 36.68
N VAL A 291 -14.99 -5.48 37.16
CA VAL A 291 -13.83 -4.88 37.84
C VAL A 291 -12.53 -5.31 37.19
N ALA A 292 -11.64 -4.33 36.92
CA ALA A 292 -10.32 -4.65 36.40
C ALA A 292 -9.44 -5.36 37.42
N ARG A 293 -8.73 -6.40 36.97
CA ARG A 293 -7.61 -6.97 37.72
C ARG A 293 -6.56 -5.88 37.96
N ALA A 294 -5.83 -5.98 39.06
CA ALA A 294 -4.71 -5.06 39.31
C ALA A 294 -3.69 -5.12 38.17
N GLY A 295 -3.24 -3.96 37.71
CA GLY A 295 -2.42 -3.78 36.51
C GLY A 295 -3.23 -3.48 35.25
N TYR A 296 -4.53 -3.83 35.22
CA TYR A 296 -5.39 -3.69 34.04
C TYR A 296 -6.41 -2.56 34.17
N SER A 297 -6.33 -1.75 35.25
CA SER A 297 -7.23 -0.63 35.52
C SER A 297 -6.65 0.67 34.99
N GLU A 298 -7.43 1.41 34.20
CA GLU A 298 -6.99 2.73 33.72
C GLU A 298 -6.79 3.75 34.85
N HIS A 299 -7.42 3.57 36.02
CA HIS A 299 -7.18 4.46 37.17
C HIS A 299 -5.73 4.43 37.66
N GLN A 300 -5.02 3.33 37.43
CA GLN A 300 -3.60 3.24 37.76
C GLN A 300 -2.73 4.14 36.89
N THR A 301 -3.23 4.59 35.73
CA THR A 301 -2.54 5.55 34.85
C THR A 301 -2.54 6.98 35.39
N GLY A 302 -3.51 7.32 36.26
CA GLY A 302 -3.82 8.69 36.64
C GLY A 302 -4.52 9.51 35.55
N TYR A 303 -4.87 8.92 34.40
CA TYR A 303 -5.63 9.56 33.32
C TYR A 303 -7.13 9.25 33.33
N ALA A 304 -7.60 8.36 34.22
CA ALA A 304 -9.01 8.01 34.34
C ALA A 304 -9.65 8.62 35.59
N LEU A 305 -10.90 9.05 35.45
CA LEU A 305 -11.70 9.67 36.50
C LEU A 305 -13.11 9.06 36.48
N ASP A 306 -13.65 8.74 37.66
CA ASP A 306 -15.07 8.42 37.86
C ASP A 306 -15.77 9.64 38.46
N LEU A 307 -16.91 10.03 37.90
CA LEU A 307 -17.69 11.18 38.34
C LEU A 307 -19.03 10.77 38.99
N ASN A 308 -19.43 11.50 40.02
CA ASN A 308 -20.68 11.37 40.77
C ASN A 308 -20.90 9.96 41.36
N ASN A 309 -21.51 9.05 40.61
CA ASN A 309 -21.90 7.73 41.05
C ASN A 309 -21.53 6.66 40.02
N ALA A 310 -20.94 5.57 40.48
CA ALA A 310 -20.57 4.42 39.65
C ALA A 310 -21.79 3.51 39.39
N ASP A 311 -22.79 4.02 38.67
CA ASP A 311 -24.02 3.31 38.30
C ASP A 311 -24.52 3.72 36.91
N GLU A 312 -25.04 2.77 36.12
CA GLU A 312 -25.44 3.03 34.72
C GLU A 312 -26.52 4.10 34.61
N SER A 313 -27.37 4.25 35.64
CA SER A 313 -28.42 5.28 35.69
C SER A 313 -27.86 6.69 35.64
N PHE A 314 -26.58 6.91 35.99
CA PHE A 314 -25.91 8.20 35.85
C PHE A 314 -25.98 8.74 34.42
N GLY A 315 -25.88 7.87 33.41
CA GLY A 315 -25.98 8.28 32.00
C GLY A 315 -27.33 8.88 31.62
N ASN A 316 -28.37 8.67 32.44
CA ASN A 316 -29.72 9.21 32.20
C ASN A 316 -29.95 10.57 32.88
N THR A 317 -29.07 10.99 33.81
CA THR A 317 -29.20 12.27 34.51
C THR A 317 -28.80 13.45 33.60
N ALA A 318 -29.04 14.68 34.05
CA ALA A 318 -28.61 15.87 33.33
C ALA A 318 -27.08 15.94 33.27
N GLU A 319 -26.40 15.58 34.35
CA GLU A 319 -24.95 15.52 34.49
C GLU A 319 -24.34 14.50 33.53
N GLY A 320 -24.84 13.25 33.50
CA GLY A 320 -24.30 12.21 32.60
C GLY A 320 -24.49 12.56 31.12
N LYS A 321 -25.64 13.13 30.75
CA LYS A 321 -25.90 13.60 29.37
C LYS A 321 -24.99 14.77 28.99
N TRP A 322 -24.80 15.72 29.90
CA TRP A 322 -23.87 16.82 29.67
C TRP A 322 -22.45 16.31 29.50
N LEU A 323 -22.01 15.37 30.34
CA LEU A 323 -20.68 14.78 30.27
C LEU A 323 -20.45 14.10 28.92
N ALA A 324 -21.36 13.22 28.50
CA ALA A 324 -21.25 12.49 27.24
C ALA A 324 -21.22 13.41 26.00
N ALA A 325 -21.87 14.58 26.06
CA ALA A 325 -21.90 15.54 24.97
C ALA A 325 -20.69 16.49 24.95
N ASN A 326 -20.00 16.68 26.09
CA ASN A 326 -19.01 17.76 26.23
C ASN A 326 -17.60 17.30 26.58
N CYS A 327 -17.41 16.10 27.15
CA CYS A 327 -16.10 15.71 27.68
C CYS A 327 -14.98 15.68 26.61
N ALA A 328 -15.32 15.39 25.34
CA ALA A 328 -14.40 15.43 24.20
C ALA A 328 -13.68 16.78 24.03
N LYS A 329 -14.38 17.90 24.33
CA LYS A 329 -13.83 19.26 24.22
C LYS A 329 -12.60 19.48 25.11
N TYR A 330 -12.52 18.71 26.19
CA TYR A 330 -11.45 18.78 27.20
C TYR A 330 -10.50 17.58 27.08
N GLY A 331 -10.52 16.85 25.96
CA GLY A 331 -9.63 15.71 25.76
C GLY A 331 -10.01 14.44 26.51
N PHE A 332 -11.23 14.36 27.03
CA PHE A 332 -11.76 13.16 27.68
C PHE A 332 -12.70 12.38 26.77
N ILE A 333 -12.75 11.07 26.96
CA ILE A 333 -13.73 10.19 26.31
C ILE A 333 -14.57 9.45 27.34
N ILE A 334 -15.81 9.10 27.01
CA ILE A 334 -16.53 8.03 27.71
C ILE A 334 -15.86 6.72 27.31
N ARG A 335 -15.06 6.15 28.21
CA ARG A 335 -14.13 5.05 27.86
C ARG A 335 -14.85 3.75 27.52
N TYR A 336 -15.93 3.48 28.23
CA TYR A 336 -16.74 2.27 28.15
C TYR A 336 -18.16 2.64 27.74
N PRO A 337 -18.40 2.95 26.46
CA PRO A 337 -19.71 3.35 25.97
C PRO A 337 -20.65 2.14 25.81
N LYS A 338 -21.95 2.40 25.87
CA LYS A 338 -23.00 1.39 25.76
C LYS A 338 -22.94 0.67 24.41
N GLY A 339 -23.08 -0.66 24.40
CA GLY A 339 -23.06 -1.48 23.20
C GLY A 339 -21.66 -1.82 22.66
N LYS A 340 -20.60 -1.45 23.39
CA LYS A 340 -19.20 -1.75 23.04
C LYS A 340 -18.53 -2.69 24.05
N GLU A 341 -19.33 -3.44 24.80
CA GLU A 341 -18.86 -4.34 25.86
C GLU A 341 -18.04 -5.50 25.28
N SER A 342 -18.43 -6.02 24.12
CA SER A 342 -17.70 -7.06 23.39
C SER A 342 -16.33 -6.60 22.85
N VAL A 343 -16.14 -5.29 22.73
CA VAL A 343 -14.91 -4.67 22.21
C VAL A 343 -13.98 -4.28 23.35
N THR A 344 -14.51 -3.58 24.36
CA THR A 344 -13.72 -3.07 25.48
C THR A 344 -13.49 -4.12 26.58
N GLY A 345 -14.32 -5.16 26.62
CA GLY A 345 -14.33 -6.16 27.69
C GLY A 345 -14.87 -5.62 29.02
N ARG A 346 -15.62 -4.51 28.99
CA ARG A 346 -16.21 -3.84 30.15
C ARG A 346 -17.67 -3.48 29.89
N GLU A 347 -18.48 -3.54 30.94
CA GLU A 347 -19.86 -3.05 30.91
C GLU A 347 -19.91 -1.53 30.71
N TYR A 348 -21.09 -0.99 30.40
CA TYR A 348 -21.28 0.44 30.18
C TYR A 348 -20.98 1.25 31.45
N GLN A 349 -20.10 2.26 31.35
CA GLN A 349 -19.73 3.11 32.48
C GLN A 349 -19.84 4.59 32.09
N PRO A 350 -21.04 5.20 32.15
CA PRO A 350 -21.23 6.63 31.82
C PRO A 350 -20.46 7.60 32.72
N TRP A 351 -20.00 7.13 33.88
CA TRP A 351 -19.24 7.93 34.84
C TRP A 351 -17.73 7.90 34.60
N HIS A 352 -17.21 6.89 33.89
CA HIS A 352 -15.77 6.68 33.69
C HIS A 352 -15.29 7.43 32.46
N ILE A 353 -14.52 8.50 32.69
CA ILE A 353 -13.85 9.26 31.64
C ILE A 353 -12.36 9.00 31.61
N ARG A 354 -11.82 8.89 30.39
CA ARG A 354 -10.39 8.70 30.15
C ARG A 354 -9.82 9.89 29.39
N TYR A 355 -8.77 10.51 29.92
CA TYR A 355 -8.02 11.55 29.21
C TYR A 355 -7.11 10.95 28.13
N VAL A 356 -7.23 11.46 26.92
CA VAL A 356 -6.45 11.07 25.73
C VAL A 356 -5.93 12.27 24.94
N GLY A 357 -6.16 13.49 25.46
CA GLY A 357 -5.87 14.74 24.78
C GLY A 357 -6.96 15.17 23.78
N PRO A 358 -7.06 16.47 23.48
CA PRO A 358 -8.18 17.04 22.72
C PRO A 358 -8.26 16.54 21.28
N GLU A 359 -7.11 16.32 20.61
CA GLU A 359 -7.10 15.87 19.22
C GLU A 359 -7.68 14.46 19.07
N LEU A 360 -7.23 13.51 19.90
CA LEU A 360 -7.72 12.14 19.84
C LEU A 360 -9.16 12.05 20.34
N ALA A 361 -9.51 12.74 21.44
CA ALA A 361 -10.89 12.73 21.94
C ALA A 361 -11.89 13.24 20.89
N THR A 362 -11.52 14.27 20.12
CA THR A 362 -12.32 14.78 19.01
C THR A 362 -12.51 13.73 17.91
N LYS A 363 -11.45 12.99 17.54
CA LYS A 363 -11.55 11.92 16.53
C LYS A 363 -12.43 10.76 16.98
N LEU A 364 -12.45 10.48 18.28
CA LEU A 364 -13.22 9.36 18.85
C LEU A 364 -14.69 9.71 19.10
N TYR A 365 -15.02 11.00 19.15
CA TYR A 365 -16.39 11.48 19.32
C TYR A 365 -17.12 11.60 17.98
N ASN A 366 -18.20 10.83 17.82
CA ASN A 366 -19.04 10.82 16.62
C ASN A 366 -20.46 11.32 16.94
N ASN A 367 -20.57 12.58 17.38
CA ASN A 367 -21.86 13.25 17.64
C ASN A 367 -22.80 12.50 18.60
N GLY A 368 -22.24 11.91 19.67
CA GLY A 368 -22.98 11.16 20.69
C GLY A 368 -22.72 9.66 20.68
N GLU A 369 -22.13 9.13 19.62
CA GLU A 369 -21.53 7.79 19.61
C GLU A 369 -20.01 7.87 19.82
N TRP A 370 -19.44 6.86 20.47
CA TRP A 370 -18.01 6.81 20.76
C TRP A 370 -17.35 5.65 20.02
N ILE A 371 -16.28 5.97 19.30
CA ILE A 371 -15.33 4.98 18.79
C ILE A 371 -14.41 4.61 19.96
N THR A 372 -14.26 3.31 20.23
CA THR A 372 -13.38 2.87 21.33
C THR A 372 -11.91 3.01 20.94
N LEU A 373 -11.01 3.05 21.94
CA LEU A 373 -9.57 2.99 21.68
C LEU A 373 -9.18 1.70 20.95
N GLU A 374 -9.86 0.61 21.28
CA GLU A 374 -9.70 -0.69 20.63
C GLU A 374 -10.02 -0.64 19.13
N GLU A 375 -11.17 -0.09 18.76
CA GLU A 375 -11.59 0.05 17.36
C GLU A 375 -10.69 1.00 16.59
N TYR A 376 -10.34 2.14 17.21
CA TYR A 376 -9.52 3.16 16.59
C TYR A 376 -8.11 2.63 16.30
N PHE A 377 -7.43 2.06 17.30
CA PHE A 377 -6.06 1.58 17.16
C PHE A 377 -5.94 0.16 16.58
N GLY A 378 -7.06 -0.56 16.44
CA GLY A 378 -7.05 -1.94 15.95
C GLY A 378 -6.40 -2.91 16.92
N ILE A 379 -6.70 -2.76 18.21
CA ILE A 379 -6.17 -3.58 19.30
C ILE A 379 -7.30 -4.34 20.01
N SER A 380 -6.97 -5.41 20.72
CA SER A 380 -7.92 -6.18 21.53
C SER A 380 -7.94 -5.73 22.99
N SER A 381 -8.99 -6.17 23.70
CA SER A 381 -9.07 -6.13 25.16
C SER A 381 -9.50 -7.50 25.66
N VAL A 382 -8.55 -8.41 25.85
CA VAL A 382 -8.78 -9.78 26.32
C VAL A 382 -7.72 -10.17 27.34
N TYR A 383 -8.15 -10.77 28.45
CA TYR A 383 -7.18 -11.40 29.36
C TYR A 383 -6.53 -12.60 28.68
N SER A 384 -5.26 -12.85 29.00
CA SER A 384 -4.64 -14.13 28.67
C SER A 384 -5.46 -15.27 29.29
N LYS A 385 -5.65 -16.33 28.50
CA LYS A 385 -6.37 -17.55 28.89
C LYS A 385 -5.48 -18.52 29.63
#